data_AF-A0A0Q6MYI6-F1
#
_entry.id   AF-A0A0Q6MYI6-F1
#
_cell.length_a   1.000
_cell.length_b   1.000
_cell.length_c   1.000
_cell.angle_alpha   90.00
_cell.angle_beta   90.00
_cell.angle_gamma   90.00
#
_symmetry.space_group_name_H-M   'P 1'
#
loop_
_entity.id
_entity.type
_entity.pdbx_description
1 polymer ?
#
loop_
_entity_poly.entity_id
_entity_poly.type
_entity_poly.pdbx_seq_one_letter_code
_entity_poly.pdbx_strand_id
1 'polypeptide(L)'
;MLTIFQKATILSKAGFEVPVCPAIDTSTSPTSAVSQKMQEWGKAIETMYVTYVAARAAKSLRDAEESRQTDMLRRLSLNAWAA
;
A
#
# COMPACT_ATOMS: atom_id res chain seq x y z
N MET A 1 5.23 10.96 -8.82
CA MET A 1 4.83 10.97 -7.40
C MET A 1 3.32 10.84 -7.34
N LEU A 2 2.78 9.87 -6.59
CA LEU A 2 1.33 9.69 -6.43
C LEU A 2 0.75 10.80 -5.54
N THR A 3 -0.44 11.27 -5.86
CA THR A 3 -1.16 12.24 -5.00
C THR A 3 -1.72 11.54 -3.76
N ILE A 4 -1.99 12.30 -2.69
CA ILE A 4 -2.59 11.75 -1.46
C ILE A 4 -3.92 11.04 -1.76
N PHE A 5 -4.76 11.62 -2.62
CA PHE A 5 -6.01 10.99 -3.06
C PHE A 5 -5.81 9.68 -3.82
N GLN A 6 -4.77 9.58 -4.65
CA GLN A 6 -4.45 8.32 -5.33
C GLN A 6 -4.00 7.25 -4.32
N LYS A 7 -3.19 7.62 -3.32
CA LYS A 7 -2.80 6.72 -2.22
C LYS A 7 -4.01 6.25 -1.43
N ALA A 8 -4.94 7.15 -1.11
CA ALA A 8 -6.22 6.84 -0.47
C ALA A 8 -7.02 5.79 -1.26
N THR A 9 -7.17 5.98 -2.57
CA THR A 9 -7.89 5.04 -3.44
C THR A 9 -7.20 3.67 -3.49
N ILE A 10 -5.87 3.63 -3.52
CA ILE A 10 -5.12 2.36 -3.49
C ILE A 10 -5.35 1.64 -2.16
N LEU A 11 -5.28 2.35 -1.03
CA LEU A 11 -5.53 1.78 0.29
C LEU A 11 -6.95 1.23 0.43
N SER A 12 -7.95 1.97 -0.03
CA SER A 12 -9.34 1.51 -0.04
C SER A 12 -9.52 0.24 -0.88
N LYS A 13 -8.92 0.18 -2.08
CA LYS A 13 -8.95 -1.04 -2.92
C LYS A 13 -8.21 -2.22 -2.30
N ALA A 14 -7.20 -1.96 -1.49
CA ALA A 14 -6.48 -2.97 -0.72
C ALA A 14 -7.23 -3.41 0.55
N GLY A 15 -8.41 -2.84 0.82
CA GLY A 15 -9.27 -3.19 1.96
C GLY A 15 -8.93 -2.45 3.26
N PHE A 16 -8.06 -1.43 3.24
CA PHE A 16 -7.80 -0.60 4.41
C PHE A 16 -8.93 0.40 4.63
N GLU A 17 -9.28 0.65 5.90
CA GLU A 17 -10.22 1.69 6.28
C GLU A 17 -9.56 3.07 6.14
N VAL A 18 -10.01 3.85 5.15
CA VAL A 18 -9.44 5.16 4.84
C VAL A 18 -10.25 6.24 5.55
N PRO A 19 -9.62 7.14 6.33
CA PRO A 19 -10.31 8.26 6.97
C PRO A 19 -11.05 9.13 5.95
N VAL A 20 -12.24 9.57 6.32
CA VAL A 20 -13.05 10.48 5.50
C VAL A 20 -12.27 11.76 5.22
N CYS A 21 -12.20 12.16 3.95
CA CYS A 21 -11.56 13.41 3.57
C CYS A 21 -12.33 14.57 4.23
N PRO A 22 -11.66 15.48 4.97
CA PRO A 22 -12.32 16.64 5.52
C PRO A 22 -12.86 17.50 4.38
N ALA A 23 -14.19 17.71 4.36
CA ALA A 23 -14.83 18.59 3.41
C ALA A 23 -14.52 20.05 3.75
N ILE A 24 -14.54 20.91 2.72
CA ILE A 24 -14.52 22.36 2.92
C ILE A 24 -15.93 22.75 3.33
N ASP A 25 -16.17 22.83 4.63
CA ASP A 25 -17.44 23.33 5.16
C ASP A 25 -17.53 24.83 4.81
N THR A 26 -18.32 25.18 3.78
CA THR A 26 -18.45 26.58 3.30
C THR A 26 -19.13 27.52 4.31
N SER A 27 -19.55 27.00 5.46
CA SER A 27 -20.29 27.72 6.50
C SER A 27 -19.43 28.30 7.62
N THR A 28 -18.11 28.04 7.68
CA THR A 28 -17.29 28.50 8.81
C THR A 28 -15.86 28.87 8.38
N SER A 29 -15.56 30.17 8.27
CA SER A 29 -14.18 30.68 8.23
C SER A 29 -13.50 30.38 9.58
N PRO A 30 -12.25 29.87 9.65
CA PRO A 30 -11.08 30.37 8.91
C PRO A 30 -10.40 29.31 8.04
N THR A 31 -9.95 29.75 6.87
CA THR A 31 -9.23 28.96 5.84
C THR A 31 -7.99 28.19 6.36
N SER A 32 -7.42 28.58 7.50
CA SER A 32 -6.26 27.92 8.11
C SER A 32 -6.60 26.59 8.80
N ALA A 33 -7.75 26.49 9.48
CA ALA A 33 -8.13 25.29 10.24
C ALA A 33 -8.49 24.12 9.31
N VAL A 34 -9.16 24.41 8.18
CA VAL A 34 -9.44 23.42 7.13
C VAL A 34 -8.15 22.93 6.48
N SER A 35 -7.22 23.86 6.20
CA SER A 35 -5.90 23.51 5.65
C SER A 35 -5.11 22.61 6.60
N GLN A 36 -5.18 22.85 7.91
CA GLN A 36 -4.53 22.02 8.91
C GLN A 36 -5.13 20.60 8.97
N LYS A 37 -6.46 20.48 9.04
CA LYS A 37 -7.15 19.19 9.00
C LYS A 37 -6.82 18.41 7.72
N MET A 38 -6.72 19.09 6.59
CA MET A 38 -6.33 18.48 5.32
C MET A 38 -4.89 17.97 5.32
N GLN A 39 -3.96 18.71 5.95
CA GLN A 39 -2.59 18.25 6.13
C GLN A 39 -2.49 17.06 7.08
N GLU A 40 -3.23 17.07 8.19
CA GLU A 40 -3.30 15.95 9.14
C GLU A 40 -3.85 14.70 8.48
N TRP A 41 -4.93 14.83 7.71
CA TRP A 41 -5.48 13.75 6.90
C TRP A 41 -4.45 13.23 5.89
N GLY A 42 -3.75 14.13 5.18
CA GLY A 42 -2.70 13.75 4.24
C GLY A 42 -1.55 12.99 4.89
N LYS A 43 -1.11 13.41 6.08
CA LYS A 43 -0.09 12.71 6.87
C LYS A 43 -0.56 11.31 7.27
N ALA A 44 -1.79 11.17 7.74
CA ALA A 44 -2.36 9.88 8.11
C ALA A 44 -2.37 8.91 6.91
N ILE A 45 -2.79 9.37 5.73
CA ILE A 45 -2.75 8.57 4.50
C ILE A 45 -1.33 8.20 4.10
N GLU A 46 -0.38 9.12 4.21
CA GLU A 46 1.02 8.82 3.91
C GLU A 46 1.57 7.71 4.82
N THR A 47 1.34 7.80 6.13
CA THR A 47 1.78 6.79 7.09
C THR A 47 1.18 5.42 6.77
N MET A 48 -0.12 5.33 6.48
CA MET A 48 -0.76 4.08 6.08
C MET A 48 -0.24 3.56 4.73
N TYR A 49 0.07 4.45 3.79
CA TYR A 49 0.59 4.06 2.49
C TYR A 49 2.01 3.47 2.61
N VAL A 50 2.86 4.03 3.47
CA VAL A 50 4.20 3.50 3.74
C VAL A 50 4.12 2.09 4.32
N THR A 51 3.24 1.84 5.28
CA THR A 51 3.06 0.50 5.86
C THR A 51 2.52 -0.49 4.83
N TYR A 52 1.56 -0.09 4.01
CA TYR A 52 1.05 -0.89 2.89
C TYR A 52 2.15 -1.26 1.89
N VAL A 53 2.96 -0.29 1.45
CA VAL A 53 4.05 -0.54 0.50
C VAL A 53 5.12 -1.45 1.10
N ALA A 54 5.49 -1.24 2.36
CA ALA A 54 6.42 -2.10 3.06
C ALA A 54 5.91 -3.56 3.13
N ALA A 55 4.64 -3.75 3.50
CA ALA A 55 4.01 -5.07 3.54
C ALA A 55 3.96 -5.72 2.15
N ARG A 56 3.61 -4.95 1.11
CA ARG A 56 3.56 -5.45 -0.27
C ARG A 56 4.95 -5.81 -0.82
N ALA A 57 5.98 -5.02 -0.50
CA ALA A 57 7.36 -5.33 -0.85
C ALA A 57 7.83 -6.62 -0.15
N ALA A 58 7.56 -6.76 1.16
CA ALA A 58 7.88 -7.97 1.90
C ALA A 58 7.19 -9.20 1.33
N LYS A 59 5.92 -9.09 0.92
CA LYS A 59 5.21 -10.18 0.22
C LYS A 59 5.89 -10.53 -1.11
N SER A 60 6.19 -9.53 -1.94
CA SER A 60 6.83 -9.76 -3.24
C SER A 60 8.18 -10.46 -3.11
N LEU A 61 8.94 -10.21 -2.03
CA LEU A 61 10.19 -10.92 -1.76
C LEU A 61 9.96 -12.40 -1.43
N ARG A 62 8.96 -12.71 -0.60
CA ARG A 62 8.60 -14.10 -0.29
C ARG A 62 8.15 -14.85 -1.54
N ASP A 63 7.25 -14.26 -2.33
CA ASP A 63 6.77 -14.85 -3.58
C ASP A 63 7.95 -15.13 -4.55
N ALA A 64 8.97 -14.25 -4.57
CA ALA A 64 10.18 -14.46 -5.37
C ALA A 64 11.10 -15.57 -4.83
N GLU A 65 11.15 -15.79 -3.53
CA GLU A 65 11.91 -16.90 -2.93
C GLU A 65 11.21 -18.24 -3.14
N GLU A 66 9.89 -18.28 -2.95
CA GLU A 66 9.07 -19.47 -3.20
C GLU A 66 9.16 -19.92 -4.66
N SER A 67 9.15 -18.98 -5.61
CA SER A 67 9.36 -19.33 -7.03
C SER A 67 10.75 -19.92 -7.31
N ARG A 68 11.81 -19.39 -6.69
CA ARG A 68 13.17 -19.97 -6.82
C ARG A 68 13.27 -21.37 -6.23
N GLN A 69 12.68 -21.60 -5.06
CA GLN A 69 12.68 -22.89 -4.40
C GLN A 69 11.91 -23.93 -5.21
N THR A 70 10.71 -23.57 -5.69
CA THR A 70 9.89 -24.46 -6.52
C THR A 70 10.57 -24.79 -7.86
N ASP A 71 11.25 -23.83 -8.48
CA ASP A 71 12.03 -24.08 -9.69
C ASP A 71 13.23 -25.00 -9.44
N MET A 72 13.94 -24.84 -8.31
CA MET A 72 15.03 -25.74 -7.91
C MET A 72 14.52 -27.16 -7.71
N LEU A 73 13.41 -27.34 -6.98
CA LEU A 73 12.80 -28.65 -6.76
C LEU A 73 12.34 -29.28 -8.07
N ARG A 74 11.76 -28.49 -8.99
CA ARG A 74 11.39 -28.97 -10.33
C ARG A 74 12.61 -29.52 -11.07
N ARG A 75 13.74 -28.80 -11.08
CA ARG A 75 14.98 -29.25 -11.73
C ARG A 75 15.53 -30.54 -11.11
N LEU A 76 15.57 -30.62 -9.77
CA LEU A 76 16.04 -31.83 -9.08
C LEU A 76 15.15 -33.04 -9.39
N SER A 77 13.83 -32.85 -9.44
CA SER A 77 12.91 -33.93 -9.79
C SER A 77 13.15 -34.45 -11.20
N LEU A 78 13.32 -33.55 -12.20
CA LEU A 78 13.61 -33.94 -13.58
C LEU A 78 14.92 -34.72 -13.68
N ASN A 79 15.96 -34.28 -12.96
CA ASN A 79 17.23 -34.98 -12.93
C ASN A 79 17.12 -36.37 -12.27
N ALA A 80 16.26 -36.53 -11.26
CA ALA A 80 16.06 -37.81 -10.58
C ALA A 80 15.28 -38.83 -11.43
N TRP A 81 14.37 -38.39 -12.30
CA TRP A 81 13.62 -39.27 -13.21
C TRP A 81 14.38 -39.59 -14.51
N ALA A 82 15.43 -38.84 -14.83
CA ALA A 82 16.26 -39.05 -16.01
C ALA A 82 17.45 -40.00 -15.77
N ALA A 83 17.65 -40.46 -14.53
CA ALA A 83 18.64 -41.45 -14.11
C ALA A 83 17.98 -42.82 -13.90
#